data_AF-A0A952BHQ7-F1
#
_entry.id   AF-A0A952BHQ7-F1
#
_cell.length_a   1.000
_cell.length_b   1.000
_cell.length_c   1.000
_cell.angle_alpha   90.00
_cell.angle_beta   90.00
_cell.angle_gamma   90.00
#
_symmetry.space_group_name_H-M   'P 1'
#
loop_
_entity.id
_entity.type
_entity.pdbx_description
1 polymer ?
#
loop_
_entity_poly.entity_id
_entity_poly.type
_entity_poly.pdbx_seq_one_letter_code
_entity_poly.pdbx_strand_id
1 'polypeptide(L)'
;MSIIEYVEAREILDSRGNPTIEVEVELEDGSQGRAAVPSGASTGEHEAIELRDGDKKRYLGKGVLKAVENVNNIIAAEIVGLEAFNQVDVDRTMIAKDGTENKGVLGANAILGVSL
;
A
#
# COMPACT_ATOMS: atom_id res chain seq x y z
N MET A 1 -1.94 18.35 -14.33
CA MET A 1 -2.53 18.77 -13.05
C MET A 1 -2.02 17.78 -12.02
N SER A 2 -2.09 18.08 -10.72
CA SER A 2 -1.66 17.17 -9.65
C SER A 2 -2.75 16.15 -9.26
N ILE A 3 -3.64 15.85 -10.20
CA ILE A 3 -4.67 14.81 -10.06
C ILE A 3 -4.02 13.46 -10.26
N ILE A 4 -4.34 12.50 -9.39
CA ILE A 4 -3.89 11.12 -9.49
C ILE A 4 -4.50 10.47 -10.73
N GLU A 5 -3.68 10.09 -11.69
CA GLU A 5 -4.09 9.44 -12.94
C GLU A 5 -4.01 7.91 -12.83
N TYR A 6 -2.93 7.40 -12.22
CA TYR A 6 -2.67 5.97 -12.16
C TYR A 6 -1.93 5.58 -10.89
N VAL A 7 -2.21 4.36 -10.39
CA VAL A 7 -1.61 3.79 -9.20
C VAL A 7 -1.31 2.31 -9.47
N GLU A 8 -0.09 1.88 -9.19
CA GLU A 8 0.32 0.49 -9.33
C GLU A 8 1.21 0.05 -8.18
N ALA A 9 1.04 -1.19 -7.74
CA ALA A 9 1.88 -1.86 -6.79
C ALA A 9 2.51 -3.12 -7.36
N ARG A 10 3.69 -3.44 -6.84
CA ARG A 10 4.45 -4.65 -7.15
C ARG A 10 5.10 -5.23 -5.89
N GLU A 11 5.30 -6.54 -5.88
CA GLU A 11 6.06 -7.23 -4.85
C GLU A 11 7.56 -7.10 -5.16
N ILE A 12 8.33 -6.56 -4.22
CA ILE A 12 9.80 -6.47 -4.26
C ILE A 12 10.41 -7.15 -3.02
N LEU A 13 11.73 -7.13 -2.86
CA LEU A 13 12.42 -7.70 -1.70
C LEU A 13 12.98 -6.61 -0.79
N ASP A 14 12.78 -6.77 0.52
CA ASP A 14 13.41 -5.95 1.57
C ASP A 14 14.90 -6.31 1.76
N SER A 15 15.59 -5.56 2.62
CA SER A 15 17.01 -5.77 2.92
C SER A 15 17.34 -7.13 3.57
N ARG A 16 16.33 -7.88 4.01
CA ARG A 16 16.46 -9.23 4.58
C ARG A 16 16.01 -10.32 3.59
N GLY A 17 15.69 -9.94 2.35
CA GLY A 17 15.21 -10.86 1.31
C GLY A 17 13.76 -11.35 1.53
N ASN A 18 12.97 -10.68 2.38
CA ASN A 18 11.55 -10.97 2.50
C ASN A 18 10.75 -10.10 1.53
N PRO A 19 9.61 -10.57 1.01
CA PRO A 19 8.74 -9.73 0.20
C PRO A 19 8.30 -8.46 0.93
N THR A 20 8.21 -7.36 0.21
CA THR A 20 7.53 -6.13 0.62
C THR A 20 6.87 -5.49 -0.59
N ILE A 21 6.06 -4.46 -0.37
CA ILE A 21 5.33 -3.75 -1.41
C ILE A 21 6.08 -2.49 -1.83
N GLU A 22 6.11 -2.26 -3.13
CA GLU A 22 6.47 -0.99 -3.74
C GLU A 22 5.26 -0.47 -4.50
N VAL A 23 4.94 0.81 -4.31
CA VAL A 23 3.82 1.49 -4.95
C VAL A 23 4.35 2.65 -5.77
N GLU A 24 3.73 2.88 -6.92
CA GLU A 24 3.96 3.98 -7.82
C GLU A 24 2.65 4.72 -8.06
N VAL A 25 2.71 6.05 -8.00
CA VAL A 25 1.58 6.95 -8.28
C VAL A 25 2.01 7.91 -9.38
N GLU A 26 1.22 8.00 -10.44
CA GLU A 26 1.41 8.92 -11.56
C GLU A 26 0.28 9.95 -11.60
N LEU A 27 0.64 11.21 -11.82
CA LEU A 27 -0.29 12.33 -11.91
C LEU A 27 -0.55 12.71 -13.38
N GLU A 28 -1.64 13.42 -13.66
CA GLU A 28 -2.00 13.85 -15.02
C GLU A 28 -0.96 14.75 -15.73
N ASP A 29 0.00 15.34 -15.00
CA ASP A 29 1.12 16.07 -15.61
C ASP A 29 2.35 15.19 -15.90
N GLY A 30 2.28 13.88 -15.66
CA GLY A 30 3.36 12.92 -15.83
C GLY A 30 4.37 12.88 -14.67
N SER A 31 4.13 13.63 -13.58
CA SER A 31 4.93 13.48 -12.37
C SER A 31 4.67 12.12 -11.72
N GLN A 32 5.73 11.48 -11.21
CA GLN A 32 5.66 10.15 -10.62
C GLN A 32 6.31 10.12 -9.23
N GLY A 33 5.62 9.48 -8.29
CA GLY A 33 6.12 9.13 -6.96
C GLY A 33 6.25 7.61 -6.83
N ARG A 34 7.31 7.13 -6.16
CA ARG A 34 7.51 5.71 -5.90
C ARG A 34 8.02 5.48 -4.49
N ALA A 35 7.35 4.60 -3.76
CA ALA A 35 7.69 4.28 -2.38
C ALA A 35 7.68 2.76 -2.15
N ALA A 36 8.72 2.27 -1.46
CA ALA A 36 8.78 0.92 -0.92
C ALA A 36 8.55 0.96 0.58
N VAL A 37 7.69 0.07 1.10
CA VAL A 37 7.34 0.09 2.51
C VAL A 37 8.30 -0.79 3.33
N PRO A 38 8.91 -0.29 4.42
CA PRO A 38 9.74 -1.11 5.28
C PRO A 38 8.91 -2.12 6.06
N SER A 39 9.49 -3.28 6.35
CA SER A 39 8.88 -4.28 7.22
C SER A 39 9.66 -4.43 8.54
N GLY A 40 8.95 -4.32 9.66
CA GLY A 40 9.49 -4.55 10.99
C GLY A 40 9.84 -6.01 11.26
N ALA A 41 10.73 -6.27 12.22
CA ALA A 41 10.92 -7.60 12.81
C ALA A 41 10.08 -7.81 14.08
N SER A 42 9.80 -6.71 14.80
CA SER A 42 9.01 -6.68 16.01
C SER A 42 7.67 -6.08 15.65
N THR A 43 6.60 -6.89 15.72
CA THR A 43 5.22 -6.42 15.57
C THR A 43 4.64 -6.28 16.97
N GLY A 44 4.59 -5.05 17.50
CA GLY A 44 3.82 -4.78 18.72
C GLY A 44 2.36 -5.19 18.53
N GLU A 45 1.71 -5.71 19.57
CA GLU A 45 0.33 -6.23 19.50
C GLU A 45 -0.71 -5.16 19.12
N HIS A 46 -0.33 -3.87 19.18
CA HIS A 46 -1.18 -2.72 18.85
C HIS A 46 -0.72 -1.97 17.59
N GLU A 47 0.23 -2.52 16.83
CA GLU A 47 0.66 -1.92 15.57
C GLU A 47 -0.39 -2.13 14.47
N ALA A 48 -0.35 -1.24 13.47
CA ALA A 48 -1.15 -1.42 12.27
C ALA A 48 -0.67 -2.69 11.52
N ILE A 49 -1.61 -3.40 10.89
CA ILE A 49 -1.36 -4.74 10.38
C ILE A 49 -0.64 -4.68 9.02
N GLU A 50 0.59 -5.18 8.97
CA GLU A 50 1.22 -5.54 7.69
C GLU A 50 0.52 -6.77 7.10
N LEU A 51 -0.13 -6.62 5.95
CA LEU A 51 -0.86 -7.71 5.31
C LEU A 51 0.10 -8.63 4.56
N ARG A 52 0.09 -9.91 4.97
CA ARG A 52 0.88 -11.01 4.39
C ARG A 52 -0.04 -12.08 3.80
N ASP A 53 0.47 -12.81 2.82
CA ASP A 53 -0.28 -13.85 2.09
C ASP A 53 -0.61 -15.06 2.97
N GLY A 54 0.35 -15.48 3.81
CA GLY A 54 0.25 -16.70 4.62
C GLY A 54 0.48 -18.00 3.83
N ASP A 55 0.76 -17.93 2.53
CA ASP A 55 1.07 -19.10 1.72
C ASP A 55 2.48 -19.64 2.00
N LYS A 56 2.58 -20.72 2.78
CA LYS A 56 3.86 -21.35 3.16
C LYS A 56 4.71 -21.80 1.96
N LYS A 57 4.13 -21.98 0.77
CA LYS A 57 4.88 -22.34 -0.45
C LYS A 57 5.63 -21.15 -1.05
N ARG A 58 5.24 -19.91 -0.75
CA ARG A 58 5.88 -18.68 -1.24
C ARG A 58 6.50 -17.92 -0.08
N TYR A 59 7.82 -17.77 -0.10
CA TYR A 59 8.55 -17.01 0.91
C TYR A 59 8.19 -17.39 2.36
N LEU A 60 7.92 -18.67 2.63
CA LEU A 60 7.52 -19.18 3.94
C LEU A 60 6.27 -18.49 4.54
N GLY A 61 5.33 -18.03 3.69
CA GLY A 61 4.12 -17.32 4.10
C GLY A 61 4.25 -15.80 4.12
N LYS A 62 5.42 -15.26 3.80
CA LYS A 62 5.72 -13.83 3.87
C LYS A 62 5.45 -13.05 2.57
N GLY A 63 4.86 -13.69 1.56
CA GLY A 63 4.40 -12.96 0.37
C GLY A 63 3.45 -11.81 0.72
N VAL A 64 3.34 -10.83 -0.16
CA VAL A 64 2.48 -9.63 0.01
C VAL A 64 1.56 -9.40 -1.18
N LEU A 65 1.26 -10.44 -1.97
CA LEU A 65 0.40 -10.30 -3.14
C LEU A 65 -1.01 -9.81 -2.79
N LYS A 66 -1.56 -10.19 -1.63
CA LYS A 66 -2.85 -9.63 -1.18
C LYS A 66 -2.81 -8.11 -1.02
N ALA A 67 -1.71 -7.59 -0.45
CA ALA A 67 -1.53 -6.14 -0.30
C ALA A 67 -1.37 -5.47 -1.68
N VAL A 68 -0.63 -6.10 -2.60
CA VAL A 68 -0.48 -5.63 -3.99
C VAL A 68 -1.84 -5.58 -4.71
N GLU A 69 -2.63 -6.64 -4.60
CA GLU A 69 -3.98 -6.71 -5.18
C GLU A 69 -4.92 -5.65 -4.59
N ASN A 70 -4.82 -5.38 -3.29
CA ASN A 70 -5.59 -4.32 -2.63
C ASN A 70 -5.23 -2.95 -3.19
N VAL A 71 -3.95 -2.65 -3.45
CA VAL A 71 -3.56 -1.38 -4.09
C VAL A 71 -4.14 -1.30 -5.50
N ASN A 72 -3.85 -2.30 -6.34
CA ASN A 72 -4.15 -2.24 -7.78
C ASN A 72 -5.64 -2.23 -8.10
N ASN A 73 -6.48 -2.85 -7.25
CA ASN A 73 -7.90 -3.02 -7.55
C ASN A 73 -8.82 -2.20 -6.63
N ILE A 74 -8.48 -2.06 -5.35
CA ILE A 74 -9.39 -1.46 -4.36
C ILE A 74 -8.98 -0.02 -4.08
N ILE A 75 -7.72 0.23 -3.72
CA ILE A 75 -7.27 1.59 -3.40
C ILE A 75 -7.26 2.46 -4.66
N ALA A 76 -6.69 1.96 -5.77
CA ALA A 76 -6.64 2.70 -7.03
C ALA A 76 -8.03 3.19 -7.47
N ALA A 77 -9.06 2.34 -7.35
CA ALA A 77 -10.43 2.70 -7.71
C ALA A 77 -11.05 3.82 -6.84
N GLU A 78 -10.54 4.03 -5.63
CA GLU A 78 -11.05 5.05 -4.70
C GLU A 78 -10.27 6.37 -4.79
N ILE A 79 -8.98 6.33 -5.16
CA ILE A 79 -8.11 7.52 -5.12
C ILE A 79 -7.75 8.12 -6.49
N VAL A 80 -7.90 7.36 -7.58
CA VAL A 80 -7.73 7.92 -8.93
C VAL A 80 -8.77 9.03 -9.14
N GLY A 81 -8.32 10.18 -9.63
CA GLY A 81 -9.12 11.40 -9.77
C GLY A 81 -9.08 12.33 -8.54
N LEU A 82 -8.46 11.93 -7.42
CA LEU A 82 -8.22 12.82 -6.29
C LEU A 82 -7.01 13.73 -6.53
N GLU A 83 -6.98 14.85 -5.80
CA GLU A 83 -5.87 15.80 -5.81
C GLU A 83 -4.73 15.34 -4.89
N ALA A 84 -3.58 15.00 -5.46
CA ALA A 84 -2.44 14.42 -4.73
C ALA A 84 -1.88 15.36 -3.66
N PHE A 85 -1.95 16.67 -3.85
CA PHE A 85 -1.51 17.63 -2.82
C PHE A 85 -2.48 17.78 -1.65
N ASN A 86 -3.66 17.16 -1.72
CA ASN A 86 -4.57 17.03 -0.57
C ASN A 86 -4.33 15.72 0.19
N GLN A 87 -3.12 15.56 0.73
CA GLN A 87 -2.67 14.36 1.44
C GLN A 87 -3.69 13.83 2.47
N VAL A 88 -4.27 14.75 3.27
CA VAL A 88 -5.23 14.39 4.32
C VAL A 88 -6.48 13.71 3.76
N ASP A 89 -6.93 14.12 2.58
CA ASP A 89 -8.12 13.56 1.93
C ASP A 89 -7.83 12.19 1.32
N VAL A 90 -6.68 12.04 0.66
CA VAL A 90 -6.19 10.75 0.12
C VAL A 90 -6.06 9.73 1.26
N ASP A 91 -5.38 10.09 2.35
CA ASP A 91 -5.19 9.23 3.51
C ASP A 91 -6.54 8.86 4.18
N ARG A 92 -7.44 9.83 4.35
CA ARG A 92 -8.76 9.58 4.95
C ARG A 92 -9.62 8.68 4.07
N THR A 93 -9.55 8.84 2.76
CA THR A 93 -10.27 7.99 1.79
C THR A 93 -9.82 6.54 1.94
N MET A 94 -8.50 6.29 1.99
CA MET A 94 -7.97 4.94 2.19
C MET A 94 -8.31 4.35 3.56
N ILE A 95 -8.21 5.14 4.64
CA ILE A 95 -8.56 4.70 6.00
C ILE A 95 -10.06 4.38 6.10
N ALA A 96 -10.92 5.22 5.52
CA ALA A 96 -12.36 4.99 5.50
C ALA A 96 -12.71 3.75 4.66
N LYS A 97 -11.99 3.53 3.54
CA LYS A 97 -12.17 2.35 2.70
C LYS A 97 -11.80 1.05 3.40
N ASP A 98 -10.72 1.05 4.18
CA ASP A 98 -10.31 -0.10 4.99
C ASP A 98 -11.35 -0.42 6.07
N GLY A 99 -11.84 0.62 6.76
CA GLY A 99 -12.92 0.49 7.74
C GLY A 99 -12.52 -0.19 9.06
N THR A 100 -11.24 -0.51 9.27
CA THR A 100 -10.73 -1.06 10.52
C THR A 100 -9.77 -0.10 11.22
N GLU A 101 -9.72 -0.14 12.56
CA GLU A 101 -8.84 0.73 13.33
C GLU A 101 -7.35 0.47 13.06
N ASN A 102 -7.00 -0.79 12.74
CA ASN A 102 -5.63 -1.26 12.59
C ASN A 102 -5.20 -1.47 11.12
N LYS A 103 -6.00 -1.03 10.14
CA LYS A 103 -5.71 -1.18 8.69
C LYS A 103 -5.61 -2.64 8.25
N GLY A 104 -6.37 -3.54 8.88
CA GLY A 104 -6.26 -4.98 8.72
C GLY A 104 -6.91 -5.56 7.45
N VAL A 105 -7.75 -4.79 6.75
CA VAL A 105 -8.44 -5.28 5.54
C VAL A 105 -7.60 -5.02 4.30
N LEU A 106 -7.17 -3.77 4.11
CA LEU A 106 -6.31 -3.37 2.99
C LEU A 106 -4.84 -3.66 3.25
N GLY A 107 -4.43 -3.62 4.52
CA GLY A 107 -3.04 -3.73 4.95
C GLY A 107 -2.42 -2.35 5.15
N ALA A 108 -1.81 -2.14 6.32
CA ALA A 108 -1.08 -0.92 6.63
C ALA A 108 0.06 -0.66 5.64
N ASN A 109 0.69 -1.71 5.13
CA ASN A 109 1.70 -1.65 4.07
C ASN A 109 1.14 -1.19 2.73
N ALA A 110 -0.09 -1.58 2.36
CA ALA A 110 -0.73 -1.07 1.15
C ALA A 110 -1.05 0.42 1.27
N ILE A 111 -1.69 0.82 2.38
CA ILE A 111 -2.08 2.22 2.63
C ILE A 111 -0.85 3.12 2.71
N LEU A 112 0.18 2.70 3.47
CA LEU A 112 1.39 3.51 3.62
C LEU A 112 2.17 3.63 2.30
N GLY A 113 2.19 2.60 1.47
CA GLY A 113 2.88 2.66 0.17
C GLY A 113 2.28 3.71 -0.76
N VAL A 114 0.95 3.84 -0.76
CA VAL A 114 0.23 4.85 -1.55
C VAL A 114 0.34 6.25 -0.92
N SER A 115 0.42 6.32 0.41
CA SER A 115 0.49 7.58 1.17
C SER A 115 1.83 8.32 1.02
N LEU A 116 2.93 7.58 0.82
CA LEU A 116 4.30 8.11 0.69
C LEU A 116 4.65 8.55 -0.73
#